data_AF-A0A383BMA5-F1
#
_entry.id   AF-A0A383BMA5-F1
#
_cell.length_a   1.000
_cell.length_b   1.000
_cell.length_c   1.000
_cell.angle_alpha   90.00
_cell.angle_beta   90.00
_cell.angle_gamma   90.00
#
_symmetry.space_group_name_H-M   'P 1'
#
loop_
_entity.id
_entity.type
_entity.pdbx_description
1 polymer ?
#
loop_
_entity_poly.entity_id
_entity_poly.type
_entity_poly.pdbx_seq_one_letter_code
_entity_poly.pdbx_strand_id
1 'polypeptide(L)'
;MPVFAFEAIKDDGQKVKSEVTAESKDEAIKKIQDQGLRPTRIKAQKEESKSRAVPGVEKAPAKKKSGLLARGVSSADIVTFTTQLSTLQDAGLPIVRSLKILEEQQKPGRFKNQLEEVSSEVEQGSTLSEAMAKYPKSFDKLYISMV
;
A
#
# COMPACT_ATOMS: atom_id res chain seq x y z
N MET A 1 9.24 16.27 -33.42
CA MET A 1 8.90 14.84 -33.64
C MET A 1 8.76 14.19 -32.28
N PRO A 2 7.63 13.54 -31.95
CA PRO A 2 7.41 12.95 -30.63
C PRO A 2 8.35 11.77 -30.38
N VAL A 3 8.85 11.69 -29.15
CA VAL A 3 9.68 10.56 -28.70
C VAL A 3 8.77 9.51 -28.06
N PHE A 4 8.88 8.26 -28.49
CA PHE A 4 8.12 7.14 -27.97
C PHE A 4 9.06 6.25 -27.15
N ALA A 5 8.77 6.08 -25.86
CA ALA A 5 9.45 5.09 -25.05
C ALA A 5 8.88 3.70 -25.40
N PHE A 6 9.75 2.78 -25.78
CA PHE A 6 9.36 1.42 -26.11
C PHE A 6 10.15 0.39 -25.29
N GLU A 7 9.44 -0.65 -24.86
CA GLU A 7 10.01 -1.85 -24.29
C GLU A 7 9.92 -2.93 -25.37
N ALA A 8 11.08 -3.39 -25.83
CA ALA A 8 11.16 -4.48 -26.80
C ALA A 8 12.04 -5.61 -26.28
N ILE A 9 11.72 -6.81 -26.75
CA ILE A 9 12.46 -8.03 -26.42
C ILE A 9 13.39 -8.33 -27.60
N LYS A 10 14.68 -8.48 -27.31
CA LYS A 10 15.67 -9.05 -28.25
C LYS A 10 15.47 -10.55 -28.37
N ASP A 11 16.01 -11.14 -29.43
CA ASP A 11 15.96 -12.60 -29.67
C ASP A 11 16.51 -13.42 -28.48
N ASP A 12 17.48 -12.86 -27.74
CA ASP A 12 18.07 -13.43 -26.52
C ASP A 12 17.19 -13.29 -25.25
N GLY A 13 15.91 -12.93 -25.40
CA GLY A 13 14.97 -12.77 -24.27
C GLY A 13 15.24 -11.55 -23.37
N GLN A 14 16.31 -10.78 -23.63
CA GLN A 14 16.62 -9.56 -22.88
C GLN A 14 15.68 -8.41 -23.26
N LYS A 15 15.07 -7.81 -22.24
CA LYS A 15 14.18 -6.66 -22.37
C LYS A 15 15.01 -5.38 -22.47
N VAL A 16 14.89 -4.68 -23.60
CA VAL A 16 15.53 -3.39 -23.83
C VAL A 16 14.48 -2.30 -23.78
N LYS A 17 14.69 -1.35 -22.87
CA LYS A 17 13.91 -0.12 -22.80
C LYS A 17 14.71 0.95 -23.53
N SER A 18 14.18 1.44 -24.63
CA SER A 18 14.82 2.50 -25.41
C SER A 18 13.76 3.47 -25.90
N GLU A 19 14.22 4.62 -26.39
CA GLU A 19 13.37 5.68 -26.91
C GLU A 19 13.53 5.71 -28.43
N VAL A 20 12.42 5.74 -29.16
CA VAL A 20 12.42 5.89 -30.63
C VAL A 20 11.66 7.15 -31.01
N THR A 21 12.28 7.96 -31.85
CA THR A 21 11.63 9.13 -32.44
C THR A 21 10.85 8.69 -33.69
N ALA A 22 9.53 8.89 -33.66
CA ALA A 22 8.64 8.57 -34.77
C ALA A 22 7.57 9.66 -34.89
N GLU A 23 6.91 9.77 -36.04
CA GLU A 23 5.82 10.73 -36.22
C GLU A 23 4.47 10.13 -35.82
N SER A 24 4.37 8.80 -35.84
CA SER A 24 3.17 8.05 -35.46
C SER A 24 3.51 6.73 -34.76
N LYS A 25 2.53 6.18 -34.04
CA LYS A 25 2.65 4.89 -33.35
C LYS A 25 2.97 3.74 -34.33
N ASP A 26 2.39 3.77 -35.53
CA ASP A 26 2.60 2.73 -36.54
C ASP A 26 4.01 2.81 -37.15
N GLU A 27 4.55 4.01 -37.29
CA GLU A 27 5.94 4.22 -37.72
C GLU A 27 6.94 3.82 -36.62
N ALA A 28 6.61 4.06 -35.34
CA ALA A 28 7.41 3.58 -34.21
C ALA A 28 7.50 2.05 -34.19
N ILE A 29 6.39 1.34 -34.44
CA ILE A 29 6.37 -0.13 -34.53
C ILE A 29 7.31 -0.61 -35.63
N LYS A 30 7.27 0.00 -36.81
CA LYS A 30 8.14 -0.37 -37.94
C LYS A 30 9.61 -0.13 -37.62
N LYS A 31 9.98 1.04 -37.09
CA LYS A 31 11.35 1.34 -36.69
C LYS A 31 11.90 0.38 -35.62
N ILE A 32 11.06 -0.04 -34.67
CA ILE A 32 11.45 -1.01 -33.64
C ILE A 32 11.62 -2.42 -34.26
N GLN A 33 10.75 -2.81 -35.18
CA GLN A 33 10.87 -4.08 -35.92
C GLN A 33 12.09 -4.11 -36.84
N ASP A 34 12.40 -2.99 -37.53
CA ASP A 34 13.59 -2.84 -38.37
C ASP A 34 14.90 -2.95 -37.56
N GLN A 35 14.85 -2.60 -36.27
CA GLN A 35 15.95 -2.80 -35.33
C GLN A 35 16.04 -4.24 -34.79
N GLY A 36 15.26 -5.19 -35.33
CA GLY A 36 15.25 -6.59 -34.92
C GLY A 36 14.68 -6.84 -33.51
N LEU A 37 13.93 -5.87 -32.99
CA LEU A 37 13.39 -5.84 -31.64
C LEU A 37 11.88 -6.09 -31.68
N ARG A 38 11.37 -7.02 -30.88
CA ARG A 38 9.92 -7.30 -30.81
C ARG A 38 9.26 -6.38 -29.79
N PRO A 39 8.44 -5.38 -30.20
CA PRO A 39 7.84 -4.44 -29.28
C PRO A 39 6.79 -5.14 -28.39
N THR A 40 6.99 -5.10 -27.09
CA THR A 40 6.03 -5.62 -26.09
C THR A 40 5.17 -4.49 -25.54
N ARG A 41 5.69 -3.26 -25.51
CA ARG A 41 4.97 -2.09 -25.03
C ARG A 41 5.48 -0.82 -25.71
N ILE A 42 4.58 -0.04 -26.29
CA ILE A 42 4.88 1.27 -26.88
C ILE A 42 4.05 2.31 -26.16
N LYS A 43 4.69 3.26 -25.48
CA LYS A 43 4.04 4.39 -24.83
C LYS A 43 4.46 5.69 -25.52
N ALA A 44 3.48 6.46 -25.97
CA ALA A 44 3.69 7.80 -26.48
C ALA A 44 4.03 8.74 -25.32
N GLN A 45 5.24 9.30 -25.33
CA GLN A 45 5.64 10.33 -24.38
C GLN A 45 5.20 11.67 -24.98
N LYS A 46 4.01 12.16 -24.59
CA LYS A 46 3.73 13.58 -24.72
C LYS A 46 4.68 14.28 -23.74
N GLU A 47 5.51 15.17 -24.27
CA GLU A 47 6.48 15.94 -23.51
C GLU A 47 5.81 16.69 -22.36
N GLU A 48 6.24 16.42 -21.12
CA GLU A 48 6.69 17.46 -20.18
C GLU A 48 7.47 16.85 -19.00
N SER A 49 8.76 17.20 -18.97
CA SER A 49 9.70 17.35 -17.83
C SER A 49 9.98 16.22 -16.81
N LYS A 50 11.22 15.70 -16.95
CA LYS A 50 12.23 15.39 -15.91
C LYS A 50 11.84 14.48 -14.72
N SER A 51 12.39 13.27 -14.70
CA SER A 51 13.63 12.94 -13.95
C SER A 51 14.00 11.45 -13.99
N ARG A 52 15.16 11.17 -14.59
CA ARG A 52 16.26 10.30 -14.12
C ARG A 52 15.92 9.00 -13.37
N ALA A 53 16.10 7.84 -14.02
CA ALA A 53 17.01 6.73 -13.64
C ALA A 53 16.60 5.36 -14.22
N VAL A 54 17.62 4.53 -14.45
CA VAL A 54 17.73 3.32 -15.30
C VAL A 54 17.24 2.03 -14.56
N PRO A 55 17.28 0.81 -15.15
CA PRO A 55 16.19 -0.18 -15.13
C PRO A 55 16.42 -1.39 -14.20
N GLY A 56 15.36 -2.15 -13.86
CA GLY A 56 15.53 -3.48 -13.27
C GLY A 56 14.27 -4.12 -12.68
N VAL A 57 13.72 -5.08 -13.42
CA VAL A 57 12.81 -6.17 -13.01
C VAL A 57 11.35 -5.82 -12.63
N GLU A 58 10.48 -6.24 -13.55
CA GLU A 58 9.03 -6.29 -13.43
C GLU A 58 8.56 -7.30 -12.39
N LYS A 59 7.49 -6.95 -11.66
CA LYS A 59 6.32 -7.83 -11.55
C LYS A 59 5.05 -7.00 -11.77
N ALA A 60 4.24 -7.48 -12.71
CA ALA A 60 2.90 -7.02 -13.04
C ALA A 60 1.90 -7.32 -11.90
N PRO A 61 0.59 -7.03 -12.03
CA PRO A 61 0.00 -5.72 -12.18
C PRO A 61 -1.12 -5.57 -11.12
N ALA A 62 -0.85 -4.98 -9.96
CA ALA A 62 -1.94 -4.60 -9.07
C ALA A 62 -2.43 -3.23 -9.50
N LYS A 63 -3.66 -3.18 -10.03
CA LYS A 63 -4.43 -1.96 -10.30
C LYS A 63 -4.35 -1.03 -9.08
N LYS A 64 -3.37 -0.13 -9.05
CA LYS A 64 -3.34 1.01 -8.15
C LYS A 64 -4.47 1.92 -8.63
N LYS A 65 -5.67 1.67 -8.13
CA LYS A 65 -6.66 2.71 -7.94
C LYS A 65 -6.00 3.72 -7.01
N SER A 66 -5.35 4.69 -7.63
CA SER A 66 -4.90 5.94 -7.03
C SER A 66 -6.15 6.70 -6.61
N GLY A 67 -6.75 6.24 -5.51
CA GLY A 67 -7.81 6.90 -4.80
C GLY A 67 -7.22 7.38 -3.50
N LEU A 68 -7.20 8.70 -3.34
CA LEU A 68 -7.04 9.42 -2.08
C LEU A 68 -8.06 8.90 -1.05
N LEU A 69 -7.76 7.78 -0.42
CA LEU A 69 -8.53 7.22 0.68
C LEU A 69 -7.52 6.88 1.75
N ALA A 70 -7.59 7.60 2.86
CA ALA A 70 -7.00 7.19 4.12
C ALA A 70 -7.29 5.69 4.30
N ARG A 71 -6.28 4.84 4.07
CA ARG A 71 -6.40 3.41 4.29
C ARG A 71 -6.64 3.25 5.78
N GLY A 72 -7.91 3.06 6.14
CA GLY A 72 -8.32 2.74 7.49
C GLY A 72 -7.62 1.48 7.97
N VAL A 73 -7.70 1.22 9.27
CA VAL A 73 -7.27 -0.05 9.84
C VAL A 73 -8.04 -1.17 9.13
N SER A 74 -7.34 -2.24 8.74
CA SER A 74 -8.00 -3.37 8.10
C SER A 74 -8.93 -4.04 9.09
N SER A 75 -10.12 -4.47 8.66
CA SER A 75 -11.01 -5.29 9.50
C SER A 75 -10.31 -6.54 10.03
N ALA A 76 -9.36 -7.10 9.26
CA ALA A 76 -8.54 -8.24 9.69
C ALA A 76 -7.61 -7.90 10.87
N ASP A 77 -7.06 -6.68 10.91
CA ASP A 77 -6.19 -6.24 11.99
C ASP A 77 -7.01 -6.04 13.27
N ILE A 78 -8.22 -5.51 13.16
CA ILE A 78 -9.17 -5.36 14.29
C ILE A 78 -9.56 -6.74 14.84
N VAL A 79 -9.95 -7.68 13.98
CA VAL A 79 -10.32 -9.04 14.43
C VAL A 79 -9.15 -9.74 15.13
N THR A 80 -7.94 -9.60 14.60
CA THR A 80 -6.74 -10.17 15.21
C THR A 80 -6.48 -9.53 16.58
N PHE A 81 -6.57 -8.21 16.67
CA PHE A 81 -6.43 -7.47 17.92
C PHE A 81 -7.46 -7.89 18.96
N THR A 82 -8.75 -7.96 18.61
CA THR A 82 -9.83 -8.34 19.53
C THR A 82 -9.64 -9.78 20.04
N THR A 83 -9.22 -10.70 19.17
CA THR A 83 -8.98 -12.11 19.55
C THR A 83 -7.80 -12.22 20.51
N GLN A 84 -6.71 -11.50 20.23
CA GLN A 84 -5.53 -11.49 21.11
C GLN A 84 -5.85 -10.81 22.45
N LEU A 85 -6.61 -9.72 22.44
CA LEU A 85 -7.10 -9.06 23.66
C LEU A 85 -7.95 -10.00 24.51
N SER A 86 -8.90 -10.73 23.90
CA SER A 86 -9.70 -11.75 24.59
C SER A 86 -8.80 -12.79 25.23
N THR A 87 -7.84 -13.34 24.47
CA THR A 87 -6.91 -14.37 24.97
C THR A 87 -6.12 -13.88 26.18
N LEU A 88 -5.64 -12.64 26.15
CA LEU A 88 -4.88 -12.05 27.26
C LEU A 88 -5.78 -11.78 28.48
N GLN A 89 -7.03 -11.37 28.24
CA GLN A 89 -8.01 -11.17 29.29
C GLN A 89 -8.44 -12.49 29.95
N ASP A 90 -8.63 -13.54 29.16
CA ASP A 90 -8.92 -14.91 29.63
C ASP A 90 -7.76 -15.48 30.44
N ALA A 91 -6.52 -15.08 30.12
CA ALA A 91 -5.33 -15.39 30.91
C ALA A 91 -5.20 -14.57 32.21
N GLY A 92 -6.14 -13.66 32.49
CA GLY A 92 -6.20 -12.85 33.71
C GLY A 92 -5.20 -11.69 33.75
N LEU A 93 -4.68 -11.26 32.60
CA LEU A 93 -3.79 -10.10 32.57
C LEU A 93 -4.60 -8.81 32.75
N PRO A 94 -4.05 -7.81 33.48
CA PRO A 94 -4.66 -6.49 33.53
C PRO A 94 -4.81 -5.87 32.14
N ILE A 95 -5.95 -5.24 31.85
CA ILE A 95 -6.28 -4.66 30.52
C ILE A 95 -5.17 -3.73 30.02
N VAL A 96 -4.64 -2.86 30.88
CA VAL A 96 -3.53 -1.94 30.55
C VAL A 96 -2.30 -2.71 30.03
N ARG A 97 -1.95 -3.82 30.69
CA ARG A 97 -0.81 -4.65 30.29
C ARG A 97 -1.09 -5.36 28.97
N SER A 98 -2.30 -5.87 28.80
CA SER A 98 -2.74 -6.52 27.56
C SER A 98 -2.65 -5.55 26.38
N LEU A 99 -3.12 -4.30 26.54
CA LEU A 99 -3.04 -3.27 25.50
C LEU A 99 -1.60 -2.94 25.11
N LYS A 100 -0.69 -2.79 26.08
CA LYS A 100 0.75 -2.56 25.82
C LYS A 100 1.39 -3.70 25.03
N ILE A 101 1.10 -4.95 25.39
CA ILE A 101 1.60 -6.13 24.65
C ILE A 101 1.09 -6.10 23.20
N LEU A 102 -0.19 -5.78 23.00
CA LEU A 102 -0.79 -5.73 21.66
C LEU A 102 -0.22 -4.59 20.82
N GLU A 103 0.04 -3.44 21.42
CA GLU A 103 0.68 -2.28 20.79
C GLU A 103 2.09 -2.61 20.28
N GLU A 104 2.90 -3.30 21.09
CA GLU A 104 4.26 -3.74 20.74
C GLU A 104 4.25 -4.74 19.57
N GLN A 105 3.23 -5.61 19.51
CA GLN A 105 3.07 -6.60 18.44
C GLN A 105 2.55 -5.99 17.13
N GLN A 106 1.96 -4.78 17.16
CA GLN A 106 1.46 -4.14 15.95
C GLN A 106 2.59 -3.61 15.06
N LYS A 107 2.38 -3.75 13.76
CA LYS A 107 3.28 -3.15 12.77
C LYS A 107 3.21 -1.62 12.84
N PRO A 108 4.33 -0.91 12.56
CA PRO A 108 4.33 0.54 12.48
C PRO A 108 3.26 1.04 11.50
N GLY A 109 2.37 1.93 11.97
CA GLY A 109 1.25 2.42 11.18
C GLY A 109 0.18 3.09 12.03
N ARG A 110 -0.92 3.46 11.38
CA ARG A 110 -2.03 4.18 12.02
C ARG A 110 -2.64 3.42 13.20
N PHE A 111 -2.75 2.09 13.09
CA PHE A 111 -3.35 1.28 14.14
C PHE A 111 -2.50 1.25 15.41
N LYS A 112 -1.17 1.18 15.28
CA LYS A 112 -0.26 1.24 16.42
C LYS A 112 -0.42 2.56 17.19
N ASN A 113 -0.39 3.69 16.49
CA ASN A 113 -0.55 5.01 17.12
C ASN A 113 -1.92 5.14 17.82
N GLN A 114 -2.98 4.54 17.24
CA GLN A 114 -4.29 4.52 17.88
C GLN A 114 -4.28 3.70 19.17
N LEU A 115 -3.62 2.55 19.18
CA LEU A 115 -3.50 1.72 20.37
C LEU A 115 -2.65 2.36 21.46
N GLU A 116 -1.61 3.12 21.10
CA GLU A 116 -0.79 3.89 22.03
C GLU A 116 -1.60 5.00 22.73
N GLU A 117 -2.46 5.70 22.00
CA GLU A 117 -3.35 6.70 22.61
C GLU A 117 -4.43 6.01 23.48
N VAL A 118 -5.01 4.89 23.01
CA VAL A 118 -5.98 4.12 23.80
C VAL A 118 -5.35 3.58 25.09
N SER A 119 -4.13 3.04 25.03
CA SER A 119 -3.43 2.52 26.20
C SER A 119 -3.14 3.65 27.20
N SER A 120 -2.68 4.81 26.71
CA SER A 120 -2.45 5.99 27.55
C SER A 120 -3.72 6.52 28.23
N GLU A 121 -4.85 6.55 27.53
CA GLU A 121 -6.13 6.99 28.09
C GLU A 121 -6.65 6.05 29.17
N VAL A 122 -6.53 4.73 28.94
CA VAL A 122 -6.92 3.73 29.93
C VAL A 122 -5.99 3.78 31.15
N GLU A 123 -4.71 4.09 30.95
CA GLU A 123 -3.76 4.34 32.05
C GLU A 123 -4.10 5.58 32.87
N GLN A 124 -4.69 6.59 32.23
CA GLN A 124 -5.17 7.81 32.91
C GLN A 124 -6.50 7.60 33.65
N GLY A 125 -7.15 6.44 33.48
CA GLY A 125 -8.38 6.07 34.17
C GLY A 125 -9.65 6.19 33.33
N SER A 126 -9.54 6.51 32.04
CA SER A 126 -10.67 6.45 31.10
C SER A 126 -11.13 5.00 30.90
N THR A 127 -12.41 4.80 30.61
CA THR A 127 -12.91 3.48 30.26
C THR A 127 -12.40 3.05 28.87
N LEU A 128 -12.30 1.74 28.62
CA LEU A 128 -11.84 1.22 27.34
C LEU A 128 -12.76 1.65 26.18
N SER A 129 -14.07 1.69 26.41
CA SER A 129 -15.05 2.13 25.43
C SER A 129 -14.92 3.62 25.10
N GLU A 130 -14.69 4.50 26.08
CA GLU A 130 -14.42 5.93 25.85
C GLU A 130 -13.12 6.14 25.05
N ALA A 131 -12.06 5.41 25.39
CA ALA A 131 -10.79 5.49 24.67
C ALA A 131 -10.94 5.04 23.21
N MET A 132 -11.64 3.93 22.96
CA MET A 132 -11.94 3.43 21.62
C MET A 132 -12.88 4.34 20.82
N ALA A 133 -13.80 5.05 21.50
CA ALA A 133 -14.73 5.98 20.88
C ALA A 133 -14.06 7.17 20.19
N LYS A 134 -12.83 7.52 20.57
CA LYS A 134 -12.01 8.52 19.87
C LYS A 134 -11.68 8.11 18.42
N TYR A 135 -11.80 6.83 18.09
CA TYR A 135 -11.46 6.27 16.79
C TYR A 135 -12.63 5.56 16.09
N PRO A 136 -13.69 6.29 15.71
CA PRO A 136 -14.89 5.72 15.09
C PRO A 136 -14.66 5.12 13.70
N LYS A 137 -13.49 5.38 13.08
CA LYS A 137 -13.09 4.80 11.79
C LYS A 137 -12.48 3.40 11.93
N SER A 138 -12.03 3.05 13.13
CA SER A 138 -11.41 1.76 13.45
C SER A 138 -12.35 0.90 14.28
N PHE A 139 -12.97 1.49 15.31
CA PHE A 139 -13.97 0.83 16.15
C PHE A 139 -15.33 1.41 15.83
N ASP A 140 -16.24 0.58 15.30
CA ASP A 140 -17.60 1.05 15.02
C ASP A 140 -18.41 1.20 16.32
N LYS A 141 -19.57 1.84 16.21
CA LYS A 141 -20.44 2.08 17.37
C LYS A 141 -20.91 0.79 18.04
N LEU A 142 -21.11 -0.26 17.25
CA LEU A 142 -21.56 -1.55 17.76
C LEU A 142 -20.47 -2.17 18.64
N TYR A 143 -19.23 -2.18 18.14
CA TYR A 143 -18.05 -2.65 18.84
C TYR A 143 -17.84 -1.90 20.15
N ILE A 144 -17.89 -0.56 20.13
CA ILE A 144 -17.73 0.27 21.34
C ILE A 144 -18.83 -0.03 22.37
N SER A 145 -20.06 -0.31 21.93
CA SER A 145 -21.18 -0.60 22.83
C SER A 145 -21.12 -1.99 23.49
N MET A 146 -20.26 -2.88 23.00
CA MET A 146 -20.08 -4.22 23.57
C MET A 146 -18.98 -4.29 24.65
N VAL A 147 -18.18 -3.24 24.78
CA VAL A 147 -17.02 -3.15 25.67
C VAL A 147 -17.35 -2.30 26.90
#